data_AF-A0A7S0HP23-F1
#
_entry.id   AF-A0A7S0HP23-F1
#
_cell.length_a   1.000
_cell.length_b   1.000
_cell.length_c   1.000
_cell.angle_alpha   90.00
_cell.angle_beta   90.00
_cell.angle_gamma   90.00
#
_symmetry.space_group_name_H-M   'P 1'
#
loop_
_entity.id
_entity.type
_entity.pdbx_description
1 polymer ?
#
loop_
_entity_poly.entity_id
_entity_poly.type
_entity_poly.pdbx_seq_one_letter_code
_entity_poly.pdbx_strand_id
1 'polypeptide(L)'
;VALVASGNRSLEDFDVRILTSGVYIHGLRSWGEVWPTRQLLVLRSEDMFADAVGVMKRVQDFLQLPRAIPSSRVQRVANRNSHSVKAKPSRNVNATLDAFFAPYNAQLYAWMEVQGRQFKPWD
;
A
#
# COMPACT_ATOMS: atom_id res chain seq x y z
N VAL A 1 -27.20 -18.99 -13.86
CA VAL A 1 -26.43 -20.09 -13.22
C VAL A 1 -25.90 -19.56 -11.89
N ALA A 2 -26.60 -19.91 -10.82
CA ALA A 2 -26.23 -19.55 -9.46
C ALA A 2 -25.09 -20.46 -9.01
N LEU A 3 -23.98 -19.89 -8.55
CA LEU A 3 -22.89 -20.60 -7.91
C LEU A 3 -22.12 -19.62 -7.03
N VAL A 4 -22.62 -19.35 -5.83
CA VAL A 4 -21.73 -19.05 -4.70
C VAL A 4 -22.34 -19.76 -3.49
N ALA A 5 -22.02 -21.05 -3.38
CA ALA A 5 -22.20 -21.77 -2.14
C ALA A 5 -21.30 -21.10 -1.09
N SER A 6 -21.91 -20.39 -0.15
CA SER A 6 -21.30 -19.99 1.09
C SER A 6 -21.02 -21.25 1.92
N GLY A 7 -19.76 -21.60 2.10
CA GLY A 7 -19.35 -22.62 3.07
C GLY A 7 -17.83 -22.73 3.16
N ASN A 8 -17.28 -22.32 4.31
CA ASN A 8 -15.90 -22.51 4.79
C ASN A 8 -14.78 -22.44 3.73
N ARG A 9 -14.33 -21.23 3.41
CA ARG A 9 -12.94 -21.03 2.96
C ARG A 9 -12.07 -20.79 4.19
N SER A 10 -11.11 -21.66 4.42
CA SER A 10 -10.01 -21.49 5.37
C SER A 10 -8.94 -20.57 4.78
N LEU A 11 -8.02 -20.06 5.59
CA LEU A 11 -6.85 -19.31 5.09
C LEU A 11 -6.03 -20.12 4.07
N GLU A 12 -6.05 -21.45 4.17
CA GLU A 12 -5.32 -22.39 3.31
C GLU A 12 -5.91 -22.46 1.90
N ASP A 13 -7.19 -22.11 1.74
CA ASP A 13 -7.88 -22.04 0.45
C ASP A 13 -7.55 -20.76 -0.32
N PHE A 14 -6.93 -19.79 0.36
CA PHE A 14 -6.44 -18.58 -0.27
C PHE A 14 -4.99 -18.77 -0.67
N ASP A 15 -4.73 -18.42 -1.91
CA ASP A 15 -3.40 -18.38 -2.48
C ASP A 15 -2.45 -17.59 -1.57
N VAL A 16 -1.40 -18.25 -1.07
CA VAL A 16 -0.35 -17.65 -0.24
C VAL A 16 0.25 -16.39 -0.88
N ARG A 17 0.17 -16.26 -2.21
CA ARG A 17 0.56 -15.07 -2.96
C ARG A 17 -0.18 -13.81 -2.50
N ILE A 18 -1.41 -13.93 -2.00
CA ILE A 18 -2.17 -12.80 -1.45
C ILE A 18 -1.46 -12.23 -0.22
N LEU A 19 -1.02 -13.10 0.71
CA LEU A 19 -0.30 -12.65 1.91
C LEU A 19 1.10 -12.16 1.57
N THR A 20 1.84 -12.89 0.74
CA THR A 20 3.21 -12.50 0.40
C THR A 20 3.28 -11.21 -0.43
N SER A 21 2.25 -10.89 -1.21
CA SER A 21 2.15 -9.59 -1.90
C SER A 21 2.06 -8.39 -0.96
N GLY A 22 1.60 -8.59 0.29
CA GLY A 22 1.58 -7.57 1.34
C GLY A 22 2.92 -7.40 2.06
N VAL A 23 3.91 -8.25 1.80
CA VAL A 23 5.23 -8.18 2.44
C VAL A 23 6.18 -7.29 1.63
N TYR A 24 6.02 -5.98 1.77
CA TYR A 24 6.69 -4.99 0.91
C TYR A 24 8.21 -4.94 1.04
N ILE A 25 8.77 -5.30 2.20
CA ILE A 25 10.23 -5.19 2.45
C ILE A 25 11.06 -6.06 1.51
N HIS A 26 10.57 -7.24 1.12
CA HIS A 26 11.30 -8.13 0.22
C HIS A 26 11.50 -7.47 -1.14
N GLY A 27 10.43 -6.91 -1.72
CA GLY A 27 10.51 -6.18 -2.98
C GLY A 27 11.43 -4.97 -2.87
N LEU A 28 11.28 -4.15 -1.82
CA LEU A 28 12.09 -2.93 -1.66
C LEU A 28 13.58 -3.21 -1.48
N ARG A 29 13.96 -4.29 -0.79
CA ARG A 29 15.38 -4.71 -0.70
C ARG A 29 15.92 -5.07 -2.07
N SER A 30 15.21 -5.90 -2.84
CA SER A 30 15.63 -6.27 -4.20
C SER A 30 15.72 -5.06 -5.13
N TRP A 31 14.80 -4.11 -5.05
CA TRP A 31 14.91 -2.85 -5.79
C TRP A 31 16.12 -2.02 -5.35
N GLY A 32 16.42 -1.97 -4.04
CA GLY A 32 17.55 -1.23 -3.48
C GLY A 32 18.93 -1.82 -3.81
N GLU A 33 19.01 -3.11 -4.15
CA GLU A 33 20.23 -3.76 -4.64
C GLU A 33 20.60 -3.29 -6.05
N VAL A 34 19.59 -2.94 -6.86
CA VAL A 34 19.78 -2.55 -8.26
C VAL A 34 19.76 -1.03 -8.43
N TRP A 35 18.91 -0.33 -7.69
CA TRP A 35 18.70 1.11 -7.82
C TRP A 35 19.07 1.84 -6.53
N PRO A 36 19.83 2.94 -6.62
CA PRO A 36 20.03 3.86 -5.52
C PRO A 36 18.69 4.28 -4.93
N THR A 37 18.57 4.28 -3.60
CA THR A 37 17.30 4.54 -2.93
C THR A 37 16.74 5.93 -3.21
N ARG A 38 17.57 6.91 -3.57
CA ARG A 38 17.15 8.23 -4.08
C ARG A 38 16.31 8.16 -5.36
N GLN A 39 16.39 7.08 -6.13
CA GLN A 39 15.60 6.82 -7.34
C GLN A 39 14.34 5.99 -7.07
N LEU A 40 14.03 5.69 -5.80
CA LEU A 40 12.82 4.97 -5.40
C LEU A 40 11.91 5.90 -4.61
N LEU A 41 10.69 6.13 -5.08
CA LEU A 41 9.68 6.89 -4.33
C LEU A 41 8.65 5.94 -3.70
N VAL A 42 8.66 5.82 -2.38
CA VAL A 42 7.63 5.07 -1.63
C VAL A 42 6.53 6.02 -1.17
N LEU A 43 5.29 5.71 -1.53
CA LEU A 43 4.10 6.48 -1.22
C LEU A 43 3.12 5.65 -0.38
N ARG A 44 2.48 6.29 0.60
CA ARG A 44 1.39 5.67 1.38
C ARG A 44 0.07 5.94 0.68
N SER A 45 -0.75 4.90 0.57
CA SER A 45 -2.07 5.02 -0.05
C SER A 45 -3.01 5.89 0.78
N GLU A 46 -2.88 5.84 2.10
CA GLU A 46 -3.65 6.62 3.07
C GLU A 46 -3.43 8.12 2.88
N ASP A 47 -2.17 8.53 2.66
CA ASP A 47 -1.83 9.93 2.36
C ASP A 47 -2.42 10.33 0.99
N MET A 48 -2.45 9.43 0.01
CA MET A 48 -3.07 9.68 -1.30
C MET A 48 -4.59 9.81 -1.19
N PHE A 49 -5.25 9.02 -0.34
CA PHE A 49 -6.69 9.14 -0.10
C PHE A 49 -7.05 10.39 0.70
N ALA A 50 -6.19 10.80 1.63
CA ALA A 50 -6.39 12.00 2.45
C ALA A 50 -6.07 13.30 1.70
N ASP A 51 -4.95 13.36 0.97
CA ASP A 51 -4.51 14.50 0.18
C ASP A 51 -3.80 14.08 -1.12
N ALA A 52 -4.60 13.69 -2.11
CA ALA A 52 -4.10 13.33 -3.43
C ALA A 52 -3.30 14.47 -4.09
N VAL A 53 -3.66 15.74 -3.83
CA VAL A 53 -2.97 16.89 -4.44
C VAL A 53 -1.58 17.05 -3.85
N GLY A 54 -1.43 16.95 -2.54
CA GLY A 54 -0.13 16.97 -1.86
C GLY A 54 0.77 15.83 -2.31
N VAL A 55 0.25 14.60 -2.38
CA VAL A 55 1.00 13.44 -2.86
C VAL A 55 1.43 13.62 -4.33
N MET A 56 0.55 14.11 -5.21
CA MET A 56 0.91 14.35 -6.61
C MET A 56 1.93 15.47 -6.80
N LYS A 57 1.98 16.47 -5.90
CA LYS A 57 3.08 17.45 -5.89
C LYS A 57 4.40 16.76 -5.56
N ARG A 58 4.44 15.91 -4.54
CA ARG A 58 5.64 15.11 -4.18
C ARG A 58 6.10 14.21 -5.32
N VAL A 59 5.17 13.61 -6.08
CA VAL A 59 5.48 12.83 -7.29
C VAL A 59 6.12 13.71 -8.37
N GLN A 60 5.53 14.88 -8.66
CA GLN A 60 6.09 15.81 -9.65
C GLN A 60 7.48 16.30 -9.23
N ASP A 61 7.68 16.64 -7.95
CA ASP A 61 8.96 17.09 -7.41
C ASP A 61 10.02 15.96 -7.52
N PHE A 62 9.66 14.71 -7.22
CA PHE A 62 10.55 13.55 -7.36
C PHE A 62 10.95 13.29 -8.83
N LEU A 63 10.00 13.41 -9.76
CA LEU A 63 10.25 13.26 -11.20
C LEU A 63 10.88 14.50 -11.84
N GLN A 64 11.11 15.57 -11.06
CA GLN A 64 11.61 16.87 -11.53
C GLN A 64 10.74 17.47 -12.64
N LEU A 65 9.43 17.26 -12.55
CA LEU A 65 8.45 17.80 -13.50
C LEU A 65 7.98 19.19 -13.05
N PRO A 66 7.71 20.10 -14.00
CA PRO A 66 6.97 21.32 -13.70
C PRO A 66 5.62 20.98 -13.07
N ARG A 67 5.09 21.87 -12.22
CA ARG A 67 3.77 21.72 -11.57
C ARG A 67 2.61 21.97 -12.54
N ALA A 68 2.57 21.20 -13.61
CA ALA A 68 1.66 21.37 -14.73
C ALA A 68 0.30 20.69 -14.48
N ILE A 69 0.20 19.75 -13.53
CA ILE A 69 -1.05 19.05 -13.24
C ILE A 69 -1.93 19.95 -12.35
N PRO A 70 -3.07 20.46 -12.84
CA PRO A 70 -3.97 21.28 -12.03
C PRO A 70 -4.58 20.43 -10.91
N SER A 71 -4.69 20.99 -9.71
CA SER A 71 -5.29 20.30 -8.55
C SER A 71 -6.71 19.78 -8.84
N SER A 72 -7.47 20.51 -9.66
CA SER A 72 -8.82 20.11 -10.09
C SER A 72 -8.85 18.80 -10.89
N ARG A 73 -7.78 18.48 -11.65
CA ARG A 73 -7.67 17.20 -12.36
C ARG A 73 -7.35 16.04 -11.42
N VAL A 74 -6.54 16.28 -10.40
CA VAL A 74 -6.16 15.27 -9.40
C VAL A 74 -7.36 14.89 -8.53
N GLN A 75 -8.19 15.86 -8.17
CA GLN A 75 -9.38 15.66 -7.33
C GLN A 75 -10.55 15.00 -8.07
N ARG A 76 -10.50 14.91 -9.40
CA ARG A 76 -11.59 14.35 -10.19
C ARG A 76 -11.63 12.83 -10.03
N VAL A 77 -12.60 12.35 -9.26
CA VAL A 77 -12.88 10.92 -9.10
C VAL A 77 -13.40 10.36 -10.44
N ALA A 78 -12.56 9.58 -11.14
CA ALA A 78 -12.88 9.06 -12.47
C ALA A 78 -13.82 7.84 -12.44
N ASN A 79 -13.84 7.07 -11.35
CA ASN A 79 -14.73 5.92 -11.15
C ASN A 79 -15.00 5.73 -9.65
N ARG A 80 -16.28 5.73 -9.25
CA ARG A 80 -16.68 5.26 -7.91
C ARG A 80 -17.10 3.80 -8.05
N ASN A 81 -16.34 2.88 -7.45
CA ASN A 81 -16.79 1.50 -7.35
C ASN A 81 -17.99 1.45 -6.39
N SER A 82 -19.20 1.46 -6.94
CA SER A 82 -20.47 1.46 -6.19
C SER A 82 -20.73 0.14 -5.46
N HIS A 83 -19.99 -0.93 -5.76
CA HIS A 83 -20.09 -2.24 -5.12
C HIS A 83 -19.10 -2.43 -3.95
N SER A 84 -18.65 -1.34 -3.33
CA SER A 84 -17.54 -1.34 -2.37
C SER A 84 -17.90 -1.70 -0.92
N VAL A 85 -19.08 -2.26 -0.66
CA VAL A 85 -19.35 -2.86 0.67
C VAL A 85 -18.56 -4.16 0.78
N LYS A 86 -17.28 -4.02 1.11
CA LYS A 86 -16.43 -5.14 1.49
C LYS A 86 -16.86 -5.59 2.88
N ALA A 87 -17.07 -6.89 3.05
CA ALA A 87 -17.22 -7.45 4.39
C ALA A 87 -16.00 -7.08 5.22
N LYS A 88 -16.20 -6.52 6.40
CA LYS A 88 -15.10 -6.28 7.33
C LYS A 88 -14.60 -7.64 7.84
N PRO A 89 -13.29 -7.89 7.84
CA PRO A 89 -12.76 -9.10 8.47
C PRO A 89 -13.17 -9.16 9.94
N SER A 90 -13.22 -10.36 10.50
CA SER A 90 -13.43 -10.51 11.94
C SER A 90 -12.25 -9.94 12.72
N ARG A 91 -12.48 -9.56 13.98
CA ARG A 91 -11.42 -9.07 14.88
C ARG A 91 -10.26 -10.06 14.98
N ASN A 92 -10.55 -11.35 15.05
CA ASN A 92 -9.53 -12.40 15.14
C ASN A 92 -8.68 -12.48 13.87
N VAL A 93 -9.30 -12.37 12.69
CA VAL A 93 -8.55 -12.33 11.42
C VAL A 93 -7.65 -11.11 11.36
N ASN A 94 -8.13 -9.92 11.75
CA ASN A 94 -7.29 -8.73 11.82
C ASN A 94 -6.11 -8.93 12.78
N ALA A 95 -6.34 -9.40 14.00
CA ALA A 95 -5.27 -9.64 14.97
C ALA A 95 -4.22 -10.64 14.44
N THR A 96 -4.65 -11.70 13.76
CA THR A 96 -3.73 -12.65 13.12
C THR A 96 -2.91 -12.00 12.00
N LEU A 97 -3.54 -11.18 11.16
CA LEU A 97 -2.85 -10.48 10.07
C LEU A 97 -1.89 -9.42 10.62
N ASP A 98 -2.29 -8.67 11.65
CA ASP A 98 -1.43 -7.68 12.33
C ASP A 98 -0.19 -8.36 12.92
N ALA A 99 -0.38 -9.49 13.62
CA ALA A 99 0.71 -10.28 14.16
C ALA A 99 1.64 -10.84 13.06
N PHE A 100 1.06 -11.29 11.94
CA PHE A 100 1.82 -11.79 10.80
C PHE A 100 2.65 -10.69 10.13
N PHE A 101 2.08 -9.50 9.89
CA PHE A 101 2.76 -8.40 9.19
C PHE A 101 3.69 -7.58 10.09
N ALA A 102 3.49 -7.56 11.41
CA ALA A 102 4.28 -6.79 12.37
C ALA A 102 5.81 -6.90 12.18
N PRO A 103 6.44 -8.09 12.11
CA PRO A 103 7.89 -8.18 11.94
C PRO A 103 8.37 -7.65 10.58
N TYR A 104 7.55 -7.75 9.54
CA TYR A 104 7.90 -7.24 8.21
C TYR A 104 7.74 -5.72 8.12
N ASN A 105 6.70 -5.17 8.76
CA ASN A 105 6.48 -3.74 8.89
C ASN A 105 7.60 -3.08 9.69
N ALA A 106 8.04 -3.71 10.78
CA ALA A 106 9.19 -3.23 11.54
C ALA A 106 10.48 -3.16 10.69
N GLN A 107 10.76 -4.20 9.89
CA GLN A 107 11.89 -4.20 8.96
C GLN A 107 11.76 -3.15 7.86
N LEU A 108 10.54 -2.93 7.37
CA LEU A 108 10.24 -1.89 6.40
C LEU A 108 10.53 -0.51 6.95
N TYR A 109 10.04 -0.19 8.16
CA TYR A 109 10.27 1.11 8.78
C TYR A 109 11.75 1.37 9.04
N ALA A 110 12.46 0.38 9.61
CA ALA A 110 13.89 0.47 9.83
C ALA A 110 14.66 0.67 8.52
N TRP A 111 14.29 -0.04 7.45
CA TRP A 111 14.90 0.14 6.14
C TRP A 111 14.69 1.57 5.63
N MET A 112 13.47 2.12 5.73
CA MET A 112 13.17 3.48 5.27
C MET A 112 13.89 4.57 6.08
N GLU A 113 14.03 4.38 7.39
CA GLU A 113 14.76 5.29 8.27
C GLU A 113 16.24 5.38 7.87
N VAL A 114 16.88 4.24 7.60
CA VAL A 114 18.26 4.18 7.08
C VAL A 114 18.39 4.92 5.75
N GLN A 115 17.34 4.95 4.92
CA GLN A 115 17.34 5.71 3.66
C GLN A 115 17.04 7.21 3.84
N GLY A 116 16.95 7.71 5.07
CA GLY A 116 16.61 9.10 5.36
C GLY A 116 15.17 9.48 4.99
N ARG A 117 14.28 8.49 4.88
CA ARG A 117 12.87 8.72 4.53
C ARG A 117 12.06 8.79 5.81
N GLN A 118 11.46 9.95 6.08
CA GLN A 118 10.40 10.04 7.09
C GLN A 118 9.21 9.22 6.60
N PHE A 119 8.89 8.16 7.34
CA PHE A 119 7.72 7.33 7.09
C PHE A 119 6.88 7.27 8.35
N LYS A 120 5.59 7.58 8.23
CA LYS A 120 4.63 7.39 9.31
C LYS A 120 4.25 5.90 9.36
N PRO A 121 4.49 5.19 10.48
CA PRO A 121 4.04 3.81 10.64
C PRO A 121 2.54 3.64 10.36
N TRP A 122 2.15 2.43 9.96
CA TRP A 122 0.77 1.98 10.07
C TRP A 122 0.47 1.68 11.54
N ASP A 123 -0.62 2.27 12.01
CA ASP A 123 -1.17 2.09 13.36
C ASP A 123 -2.03 0.81 13.40
#